data_AF-A0A8T4NDW3-F1
#
_entry.id   AF-A0A8T4NDW3-F1
#
_cell.length_a   1.000
_cell.length_b   1.000
_cell.length_c   1.000
_cell.angle_alpha   90.00
_cell.angle_beta   90.00
_cell.angle_gamma   90.00
#
_symmetry.space_group_name_H-M   'P 1'
#
loop_
_entity.id
_entity.type
_entity.pdbx_description
1 polymer ?
#
loop_
_entity_poly.entity_id
_entity_poly.type
_entity_poly.pdbx_seq_one_letter_code
_entity_poly.pdbx_strand_id
1 'polypeptide(L)'
;MINDESTYDIYYDKEGDFLEVSFGEPATEGTTEEVEQGIFVTRDITTNQIKNIGILDFRTRVQILRKILKQFNLNLPLEISFYN
;
A
#
# COMPACT_ATOMS: atom_id res chain seq x y z
N MET A 1 -15.73 4.52 -19.25
CA MET A 1 -16.28 3.70 -18.16
C MET A 1 -15.32 3.86 -16.99
N ILE A 2 -15.77 4.51 -15.92
CA ILE A 2 -14.99 4.68 -14.69
C ILE A 2 -15.38 3.47 -13.84
N ASN A 3 -14.45 2.51 -13.67
CA ASN A 3 -14.67 1.35 -12.81
C ASN A 3 -14.54 1.84 -11.37
N ASP A 4 -15.68 2.07 -10.72
CA ASP A 4 -15.80 2.74 -9.41
C ASP A 4 -15.93 1.72 -8.25
N GLU A 5 -15.29 0.55 -8.39
CA GLU A 5 -15.18 -0.44 -7.31
C GLU A 5 -13.74 -0.44 -6.79
N SER A 6 -13.33 0.68 -6.19
CA SER A 6 -12.05 0.76 -5.48
C SER A 6 -12.22 0.12 -4.11
N THR A 7 -12.09 -1.19 -4.03
CA THR A 7 -11.94 -1.87 -2.73
C THR A 7 -10.54 -1.63 -2.19
N TYR A 8 -10.42 -1.57 -0.87
CA TYR A 8 -9.13 -1.40 -0.20
C TYR A 8 -9.12 -2.33 1.00
N ASP A 9 -8.03 -3.08 1.16
CA ASP A 9 -7.80 -3.86 2.36
C ASP A 9 -6.56 -3.35 3.08
N ILE A 10 -6.63 -3.27 4.41
CA ILE A 10 -5.53 -2.83 5.25
C ILE A 10 -5.26 -3.92 6.27
N TYR A 11 -4.05 -4.45 6.24
CA TYR A 11 -3.56 -5.46 7.17
C TYR A 11 -2.38 -4.88 7.97
N TYR A 12 -2.40 -5.06 9.29
CA TYR A 12 -1.30 -4.64 10.14
C TYR A 12 -0.87 -5.77 11.08
N ASP A 13 0.36 -6.24 10.89
CA ASP A 13 1.03 -7.16 11.79
C ASP A 13 1.75 -6.38 12.89
N LYS A 14 1.28 -6.54 14.12
CA LYS A 14 1.84 -5.88 15.31
C LYS A 14 3.19 -6.46 15.73
N GLU A 15 3.42 -7.75 15.53
CA GLU A 15 4.65 -8.43 15.95
C GLU A 15 5.79 -8.09 14.99
N GLY A 16 5.51 -8.14 13.68
CA GLY A 16 6.45 -7.76 12.62
C GLY A 16 6.60 -6.26 12.35
N ASP A 17 5.77 -5.41 12.98
CA ASP A 17 5.67 -3.97 12.68
C ASP A 17 5.51 -3.69 11.18
N PHE A 18 4.56 -4.40 10.56
CA PHE A 18 4.36 -4.42 9.12
C PHE A 18 2.94 -4.01 8.75
N LEU A 19 2.82 -2.97 7.92
CA LEU A 19 1.57 -2.54 7.31
C LEU A 19 1.53 -3.00 5.85
N GLU A 20 0.42 -3.58 5.43
CA GLU A 20 0.10 -3.82 4.03
C GLU A 20 -1.22 -3.11 3.67
N VAL A 21 -1.22 -2.41 2.54
CA VAL A 21 -2.40 -1.80 1.94
C VAL A 21 -2.59 -2.37 0.55
N SER A 22 -3.74 -3.00 0.31
CA SER A 22 -4.15 -3.57 -0.96
C SER A 22 -5.16 -2.68 -1.68
N PHE A 23 -5.07 -2.64 -3.01
CA PHE A 23 -5.86 -1.79 -3.89
C PHE A 23 -6.60 -2.62 -4.94
N GLY A 24 -7.92 -2.70 -4.79
CA GLY A 24 -8.78 -3.50 -5.65
C GLY A 24 -8.50 -5.00 -5.53
N GLU A 25 -8.81 -5.72 -6.59
CA GLU A 25 -8.51 -7.15 -6.68
C GLU A 25 -7.01 -7.43 -6.75
N PRO A 26 -6.54 -8.54 -6.14
CA PRO A 26 -5.16 -8.98 -6.24
C PRO A 26 -4.64 -9.06 -7.68
N ALA A 27 -3.34 -8.90 -7.87
CA ALA A 27 -2.71 -9.18 -9.17
C ALA A 27 -2.91 -10.65 -9.54
N THR A 28 -3.28 -10.93 -10.79
CA THR A 28 -3.23 -12.31 -11.32
C THR A 28 -1.79 -12.76 -11.42
N GLU A 29 -0.91 -11.87 -11.89
CA GLU A 29 0.54 -12.02 -11.91
C GLU A 29 1.17 -10.69 -11.48
N GLY A 30 1.99 -10.71 -10.44
CA GLY A 30 2.55 -9.50 -9.86
C GLY A 30 4.05 -9.57 -9.63
N THR A 31 4.72 -8.43 -9.75
CA THR A 31 6.10 -8.24 -9.33
C THR A 31 6.15 -7.34 -8.11
N THR A 32 6.89 -7.76 -7.09
CA THR A 32 7.15 -6.96 -5.89
C THR A 32 8.57 -6.43 -5.93
N GLU A 33 8.71 -5.13 -5.76
CA GLU A 33 9.99 -4.43 -5.68
C GLU A 33 10.11 -3.64 -4.36
N GLU A 34 11.32 -3.58 -3.81
CA GLU A 34 11.64 -2.66 -2.71
C GLU A 34 12.04 -1.31 -3.31
N VAL A 35 11.15 -0.32 -3.19
CA VAL A 35 11.33 1.01 -3.83
C VAL A 35 12.08 2.00 -2.95
N GLU A 36 12.07 1.74 -1.64
CA GLU A 36 12.78 2.47 -0.58
C GLU A 36 12.98 1.48 0.57
N GLN A 37 13.96 1.70 1.44
CA GLN A 37 14.28 0.76 2.52
C GLN A 37 13.04 0.42 3.39
N GLY A 38 12.64 -0.86 3.34
CA GLY A 38 11.48 -1.40 4.04
C GLY A 38 10.13 -1.03 3.42
N ILE A 39 10.11 -0.55 2.17
CA ILE A 39 8.91 -0.18 1.42
C ILE A 39 8.81 -1.04 0.17
N PHE A 40 7.81 -1.91 0.14
CA PHE A 40 7.58 -2.86 -0.93
C PHE A 40 6.35 -2.47 -1.74
N VAL A 41 6.43 -2.57 -3.05
CA VAL A 41 5.34 -2.25 -3.96
C VAL A 41 5.11 -3.42 -4.90
N THR A 42 3.89 -3.95 -4.92
CA THR A 42 3.48 -4.98 -5.88
C THR A 42 2.72 -4.33 -7.03
N ARG A 43 3.13 -4.65 -8.26
CA ARG A 43 2.47 -4.23 -9.50
C ARG A 43 1.92 -5.44 -10.24
N ASP A 44 0.73 -5.30 -10.79
CA ASP A 44 0.23 -6.26 -11.78
C ASP A 44 1.03 -6.11 -13.09
N ILE A 45 1.55 -7.21 -13.63
CA ILE A 45 2.46 -7.19 -14.79
C ILE A 45 1.74 -6.72 -16.06
N THR A 46 0.46 -7.03 -16.19
CA THR A 46 -0.30 -6.76 -17.42
C THR A 46 -0.76 -5.30 -17.48
N THR A 47 -1.23 -4.77 -16.35
CA THR A 47 -1.84 -3.45 -16.25
C THR A 47 -0.92 -2.38 -15.67
N ASN A 48 0.21 -2.79 -15.07
CA ASN A 48 1.15 -1.95 -14.35
C ASN A 48 0.52 -1.19 -13.16
N GLN A 49 -0.69 -1.59 -12.73
CA GLN A 49 -1.38 -1.00 -11.60
C GLN A 49 -0.72 -1.44 -10.28
N ILE A 50 -0.61 -0.51 -9.33
CA ILE A 50 -0.22 -0.86 -7.96
C ILE A 50 -1.33 -1.69 -7.36
N LYS A 51 -0.97 -2.85 -6.82
CA LYS A 51 -1.89 -3.77 -6.14
C LYS A 51 -1.66 -3.77 -4.64
N ASN A 52 -0.40 -3.74 -4.18
CA ASN A 52 -0.08 -3.69 -2.75
C ASN A 52 1.04 -2.68 -2.46
N ILE A 53 0.97 -2.08 -1.27
CA ILE A 53 2.07 -1.36 -0.63
C ILE A 53 2.33 -2.01 0.74
N GLY A 54 3.53 -2.55 0.93
CA GLY A 54 4.02 -3.08 2.20
C GLY A 54 5.03 -2.13 2.85
N ILE A 55 4.93 -1.93 4.17
CA ILE A 55 5.78 -1.01 4.93
C ILE A 55 6.23 -1.68 6.24
N LEU A 56 7.53 -1.90 6.38
CA LEU A 56 8.16 -2.32 7.65
C LEU A 56 8.38 -1.14 8.60
N ASP A 57 8.57 -1.43 9.88
CA ASP A 57 8.79 -0.45 10.96
C ASP A 57 7.75 0.70 10.94
N PHE A 58 6.49 0.38 10.60
CA PHE A 58 5.45 1.37 10.31
C PHE A 58 5.17 2.28 11.51
N ARG A 59 5.19 1.76 12.74
CA ARG A 59 4.93 2.55 13.97
C ARG A 59 5.82 3.79 14.09
N THR A 60 7.06 3.69 13.62
CA THR A 60 8.04 4.79 13.72
C THR A 60 8.05 5.70 12.50
N ARG A 61 7.37 5.30 11.42
CA ARG A 61 7.44 5.96 10.09
C ARG A 61 6.06 6.25 9.51
N VAL A 62 5.04 6.47 10.32
CA VAL A 62 3.63 6.62 9.91
C VAL A 62 3.38 7.58 8.73
N GLN A 63 4.16 8.64 8.61
CA GLN A 63 4.10 9.60 7.49
C GLN A 63 4.51 9.00 6.13
N ILE A 64 5.21 7.87 6.11
CA ILE A 64 5.73 7.24 4.90
C ILE A 64 4.59 6.78 3.99
N LEU A 65 3.49 6.28 4.55
CA LEU A 65 2.34 5.85 3.76
C LEU A 65 1.80 7.03 2.92
N ARG A 66 1.65 8.22 3.51
CA ARG A 66 1.21 9.42 2.78
C ARG A 66 2.19 9.83 1.68
N LYS A 67 3.50 9.74 1.94
CA LYS A 67 4.55 10.03 0.94
C LYS A 67 4.44 9.06 -0.24
N ILE A 68 4.31 7.76 0.02
CA ILE A 68 4.26 6.72 -0.99
C ILE A 68 2.96 6.79 -1.81
N LEU A 69 1.81 6.98 -1.15
CA LEU A 69 0.52 7.19 -1.84
C LEU A 69 0.62 8.37 -2.81
N LYS A 70 1.20 9.50 -2.38
CA LYS A 70 1.41 10.67 -3.24
C LYS A 70 2.39 10.39 -4.39
N GLN A 71 3.47 9.67 -4.13
CA GLN A 71 4.47 9.29 -5.14
C GLN A 71 3.85 8.47 -6.27
N PHE A 72 2.94 7.55 -5.95
CA PHE A 72 2.27 6.69 -6.92
C PHE A 72 0.91 7.22 -7.40
N ASN A 73 0.56 8.45 -7.03
CA ASN A 73 -0.73 9.07 -7.34
C ASN A 73 -1.94 8.19 -6.96
N LEU A 74 -1.82 7.50 -5.82
CA LEU A 74 -2.86 6.68 -5.23
C LEU A 74 -3.65 7.52 -4.21
N ASN A 75 -4.96 7.30 -4.19
CA ASN A 75 -5.83 7.88 -3.17
C ASN A 75 -6.39 6.76 -2.30
N LEU A 76 -6.18 6.88 -0.99
CA LEU A 76 -6.78 6.03 0.01
C LEU A 76 -7.71 6.92 0.84
N PRO A 77 -9.04 6.75 0.77
CA PRO A 77 -10.00 7.59 1.49
C PRO A 77 -10.06 7.23 2.98
N LEU A 78 -8.92 7.26 3.67
CA LEU A 78 -8.81 7.02 5.10
C LEU A 78 -8.25 8.24 5.84
N GLU A 79 -8.89 8.59 6.93
CA GLU A 79 -8.32 9.46 7.95
C GLU A 79 -7.61 8.58 8.99
N ILE A 80 -6.28 8.49 8.91
CA ILE A 80 -5.47 7.73 9.87
C ILE A 80 -5.06 8.67 11.01
N SER A 81 -5.59 8.39 12.21
CA SER A 81 -5.23 9.06 13.46
C SER A 81 -4.47 8.11 14.38
N PHE A 82 -3.30 8.54 14.88
CA PHE A 82 -2.51 7.79 15.85
C PHE A 82 -2.71 8.39 17.24
N TYR A 83 -3.11 7.56 18.21
CA TYR A 83 -3.13 7.93 19.62
C TYR A 83 -1.87 7.36 20.28
N ASN A 84 -1.03 8.25 20.83
CA ASN A 84 0.11 7.90 21.66
C ASN A 84 -0.32 7.56 23.08
#